data_AF-A0A0W0VYC2-F1
#
_entry.id   AF-A0A0W0VYC2-F1
#
_cell.length_a   1.000
_cell.length_b   1.000
_cell.length_c   1.000
_cell.angle_alpha   90.00
_cell.angle_beta   90.00
_cell.angle_gamma   90.00
#
_symmetry.space_group_name_H-M   'P 1'
#
loop_
_entity.id
_entity.type
_entity.pdbx_description
1 polymer ?
#
loop_
_entity_poly.entity_id
_entity_poly.type
_entity_poly.pdbx_seq_one_letter_code
_entity_poly.pdbx_strand_id
1 'polypeptide(L)' 'MERKQLIQTLVSQFEAQIRNLPEQKLKDLESGKLEISLTQAVEKESGGRAQVRHEKRRELL' A
#
# COMPACT_ATOMS: atom_id res chain seq x y z
N MET A 1 -17.79 18.42 10.32
CA MET A 1 -16.49 19.03 10.00
C MET A 1 -16.71 20.09 8.94
N GLU A 2 -16.15 21.28 9.12
CA GLU A 2 -16.14 22.30 8.06
C GLU A 2 -15.26 21.82 6.89
N ARG A 3 -15.69 22.04 5.65
CA ARG A 3 -14.96 21.60 4.42
C ARG A 3 -13.46 21.93 4.47
N LYS A 4 -13.13 23.12 4.99
CA LYS A 4 -11.74 23.59 5.12
C LYS A 4 -10.91 22.71 6.05
N GLN A 5 -11.46 22.32 7.19
CA GLN A 5 -10.78 21.48 8.16
C GLN A 5 -10.53 20.07 7.61
N LEU A 6 -11.48 19.53 6.84
CA LEU A 6 -11.32 18.24 6.17
C LEU A 6 -10.18 18.27 5.16
N ILE A 7 -10.13 19.29 4.30
CA ILE A 7 -9.05 19.44 3.31
C ILE A 7 -7.69 19.56 4.00
N GLN A 8 -7.58 20.38 5.04
CA GLN A 8 -6.34 20.53 5.81
C GLN A 8 -5.90 19.19 6.42
N THR A 9 -6.84 18.42 6.97
CA THR A 9 -6.55 17.11 7.55
C THR A 9 -6.00 16.14 6.49
N LEU A 10 -6.61 16.10 5.30
CA LEU A 10 -6.17 15.23 4.21
C LEU A 10 -4.76 15.61 3.72
N VAL A 11 -4.47 16.90 3.56
CA VAL A 11 -3.14 17.38 3.16
C VAL A 11 -2.09 17.01 4.22
N SER A 12 -2.37 17.24 5.51
CA SER A 12 -1.44 16.89 6.58
C SER A 12 -1.18 15.38 6.67
N GLN A 13 -2.19 14.55 6.42
CA GLN A 13 -2.02 13.09 6.35
C GLN A 13 -1.13 12.68 5.17
N PHE A 14 -1.34 13.28 4.00
CA PHE A 14 -0.51 13.04 2.83
C PHE A 14 0.96 13.39 3.09
N GLU A 15 1.20 14.61 3.60
CA GLU A 15 2.55 15.08 3.96
C GLU A 15 3.24 14.13 4.93
N ALA A 16 2.54 13.68 5.97
CA ALA A 16 3.09 12.74 6.95
C ALA A 16 3.51 11.40 6.33
N GLN A 17 2.76 10.91 5.33
CA GLN A 17 3.10 9.66 4.63
C GLN A 17 4.31 9.81 3.71
N ILE A 18 4.46 10.95 3.04
CA ILE A 18 5.54 11.14 2.06
C ILE A 18 6.85 11.66 2.67
N ARG A 19 6.80 12.27 3.86
CA ARG A 19 7.94 12.95 4.47
C ARG A 19 9.20 12.10 4.60
N ASN A 20 9.04 10.78 4.77
CA ASN A 20 10.15 9.84 4.97
C ASN A 20 10.40 8.96 3.73
N LEU A 21 9.73 9.23 2.61
CA LEU A 21 9.97 8.48 1.39
C LEU A 21 11.37 8.79 0.83
N PRO A 22 12.09 7.78 0.33
CA PRO A 22 13.33 8.01 -0.41
C PRO A 22 13.08 8.89 -1.63
N GLU A 23 14.10 9.65 -2.04
CA GLU A 23 14.00 10.59 -3.17
C GLU A 23 13.51 9.91 -4.47
N GLN A 24 13.92 8.67 -4.73
CA GLN A 24 13.44 7.90 -5.88
C GLN A 24 11.93 7.65 -5.83
N LYS A 25 11.37 7.38 -4.64
CA LYS A 25 9.92 7.18 -4.45
C LYS A 25 9.15 8.48 -4.59
N LEU A 26 9.75 9.61 -4.20
CA LEU A 26 9.17 10.93 -4.44
C LEU A 26 9.11 11.24 -5.94
N LYS A 27 10.15 10.91 -6.71
CA LYS A 27 10.14 11.03 -8.19
C LYS A 27 9.12 10.11 -8.85
N ASP A 28 8.96 8.90 -8.34
CA ASP A 28 7.92 7.99 -8.82
C ASP A 28 6.51 8.54 -8.52
N LEU A 29 6.32 9.19 -7.36
CA LEU A 29 5.07 9.87 -6.99
C LEU A 29 4.79 11.09 -7.88
N GLU A 30 5.79 11.93 -8.12
CA GLU A 30 5.70 13.09 -9.00
C GLU A 30 5.39 12.69 -10.46
N SER A 31 5.99 11.61 -10.93
CA SER A 31 5.76 11.09 -12.29
C SER A 31 4.47 10.28 -12.44
N GLY A 32 3.69 10.10 -11.37
CA GLY A 32 2.44 9.33 -11.37
C GLY A 32 2.63 7.80 -11.44
N LYS A 33 3.85 7.30 -11.29
CA LYS A 33 4.17 5.87 -11.23
C LYS A 33 3.87 5.25 -9.86
N LEU A 34 3.80 6.09 -8.83
CA LEU A 34 3.40 5.72 -7.49
C LEU A 34 2.12 6.48 -7.12
N GLU A 35 1.15 5.80 -6.55
CA GLU A 35 -0.08 6.39 -6.02
C GLU A 35 -0.12 6.19 -4.50
N ILE A 36 -0.63 7.20 -3.77
CA ILE A 36 -0.82 7.13 -2.33
C ILE A 36 -2.30 7.35 -2.03
N SER A 37 -2.91 6.32 -1.42
CA SER A 37 -4.30 6.37 -0.99
C SER A 37 -4.39 6.90 0.44
N LEU A 38 -5.15 7.98 0.64
CA LEU A 38 -5.45 8.52 1.97
C LEU A 38 -6.57 7.75 2.69
N THR A 39 -7.36 6.98 1.95
CA THR A 39 -8.32 6.04 2.52
C THR A 39 -7.59 4.78 2.95
N GLN A 40 -7.80 4.33 4.20
CA GLN A 40 -7.35 3.00 4.60
C GLN A 40 -7.94 2.00 3.60
N ALA A 41 -7.07 1.20 2.98
CA ALA A 41 -7.54 0.02 2.28
C ALA A 41 -8.30 -0.79 3.32
N VAL A 42 -9.63 -0.91 3.16
CA VAL A 42 -10.40 -1.89 3.91
C VAL A 42 -9.73 -3.21 3.56
N GLU A 43 -9.00 -3.78 4.51
CA GLU A 43 -8.26 -5.02 4.30
C GLU A 43 -9.27 -6.04 3.75
N LYS A 44 -9.13 -6.32 2.45
CA LYS A 44 -9.95 -7.29 1.75
C LYS A 44 -9.60 -8.65 2.34
N GLU A 45 -10.49 -9.09 3.24
CA GLU A 45 -10.79 -10.47 3.61
C GLU A 45 -9.67 -11.31 4.25
N SER A 46 -9.82 -11.54 5.56
CA SER A 46 -9.38 -12.77 6.21
C SER A 46 -10.04 -13.98 5.53
N GLY A 47 -9.39 -14.54 4.50
CA GLY A 47 -9.92 -15.64 3.70
C GLY A 47 -8.84 -16.65 3.28
N GLY A 48 -8.36 -17.46 4.23
CA GLY A 48 -7.84 -18.81 3.93
C GLY A 48 -6.33 -18.95 3.70
N ARG A 49 -5.66 -19.60 4.67
CA ARG A 49 -4.36 -20.26 4.48
C ARG A 49 -4.46 -21.27 3.31
N ALA A 50 -3.87 -20.98 2.17
CA ALA A 50 -3.48 -22.00 1.19
C ALA A 50 -2.04 -22.43 1.48
N GLN A 51 -1.88 -23.41 2.37
CA GLN A 51 -0.67 -24.22 2.45
C GLN A 51 -0.53 -24.98 1.12
N VAL A 52 0.25 -24.45 0.17
CA VAL A 52 0.66 -25.25 -0.99
C VAL A 52 1.76 -26.18 -0.50
N ARG A 53 1.41 -27.46 -0.37
CA ARG A 53 2.30 -28.57 -0.04
C ARG A 53 3.46 -28.62 -1.03
N HIS A 54 4.69 -28.75 -0.51
CA HIS A 54 5.84 -29.21 -1.29
C HIS A 54 5.60 -30.67 -1.71
N GLU A 55 5.30 -30.90 -2.99
CA GLU A 55 5.29 -32.25 -3.55
C GLU A 55 6.68 -32.58 -4.10
N LYS A 56 7.45 -33.36 -3.34
CA LYS A 56 8.67 -34.02 -3.82
C LYS A 56 8.26 -35.14 -4.78
N ARG A 57 8.44 -34.94 -6.09
CA ARG A 57 8.39 -36.06 -7.04
C ARG A 57 9.74 -36.80 -7.02
N ARG A 58 9.78 -37.93 -6.31
CA ARG A 58 10.76 -39.01 -6.53
C ARG A 58 10.12 -40.00 -7.49
N GLU A 59 10.70 -40.24 -8.65
CA GLU A 59 10.55 -41.51 -9.37
C GLU A 59 11.93 -41.92 -9.89
N LEU A 60 12.56 -42.81 -9.11
CA LEU A 60 13.49 -43.84 -9.58
C LEU A 60 12.62 -44.98 -10.10
N LEU A 61 12.84 -45.42 -11.34
CA LEU A 61 12.82 -46.81 -11.79
C LEU A 61 13.41 -46.86 -13.20
#